data_AF-A0A968KWN1-F1
#
_entry.id   AF-A0A968KWN1-F1
#
_cell.length_a   1.000
_cell.length_b   1.000
_cell.length_c   1.000
_cell.angle_alpha   90.00
_cell.angle_beta   90.00
_cell.angle_gamma   90.00
#
_symmetry.space_group_name_H-M   'P 1'
#
loop_
_entity.id
_entity.type
_entity.pdbx_description
1 polymer ?
#
loop_
_entity_poly.entity_id
_entity_poly.type
_entity_poly.pdbx_seq_one_letter_code
_entity_poly.pdbx_strand_id
1 'polypeptide(L)'
;AYTDYTHNLIYQWQSGALNETYSDFWGEVVDMVNGAGTDAPDTVRSVNACSIYTTPVPLLTINSPASIAGEYAAGAASFGPSLSNPGIAGSVVLADDGTGTASDACTALVNGAAIAGNIALVDRGACAFTIKVKNAQDAGAVGVIVADNVPGPVAGMAGADPTITIPSLRVTLDTGNTIKGELASGVNATLHIVGGSAPEDSYRWLMGEDATAFGSAIRDMWAPTCKSDPGKVTDAEYHCATSDGGGVHTNSGVPNHGFALLVDGGTYNGHTVNAIGLVKAAHLYWRAQSVYQTPTTNFNGHADALQASCQDLIGVPLEGLSTSSTPAGPSGQAITAADCAAVDEMIAAVELRVDPPAQCNFQPILQQNPPALCAETKNPPKFFVEDFEDGLGAWTLTNQGVFAGWPGLDWTQATTLPGGLSGSAAFGADPNAGNCDGGAGDISGMMSLESPIIHIPNSKTLGPHFVTFEHYVATEAGWDGGNLKISVNGGPYQVVPPSAYKFNPYNTTLQTAAAGNTNPLAGQPGFSGTDGGSLFGSWGQSQVNLTMLGVKPGDNIRLRFDMGMDGCTGNDGWYVDNVTVAACNARKEP
;
A
#
# COMPACT_ATOMS: atom_id res chain seq x y z
N ALA A 1 13.83 6.41 7.82
CA ALA A 1 13.77 5.45 8.95
C ALA A 1 15.18 5.00 9.33
N TYR A 2 15.40 4.35 10.49
CA TYR A 2 16.71 3.74 10.82
C TYR A 2 17.16 2.73 9.73
N THR A 3 16.20 2.22 8.95
CA THR A 3 16.37 1.18 7.94
C THR A 3 16.57 1.64 6.50
N ASP A 4 16.50 2.95 6.19
CA ASP A 4 16.88 3.46 4.85
C ASP A 4 18.32 3.07 4.48
N TYR A 5 19.14 2.71 5.47
CA TYR A 5 20.56 2.38 5.33
C TYR A 5 20.96 0.95 5.70
N THR A 6 20.07 0.12 6.23
CA THR A 6 20.46 -1.21 6.77
C THR A 6 20.33 -2.35 5.76
N HIS A 7 19.46 -2.22 4.76
CA HIS A 7 19.05 -3.34 3.91
C HIS A 7 18.81 -2.96 2.44
N ASN A 8 18.69 -1.67 2.09
CA ASN A 8 18.48 -1.21 0.72
C ASN A 8 17.22 -1.80 0.03
N LEU A 9 16.23 -2.25 0.81
CA LEU A 9 14.89 -2.55 0.27
C LEU A 9 14.25 -1.28 -0.26
N ILE A 10 13.63 -1.39 -1.42
CA ILE A 10 12.78 -0.33 -1.95
C ILE A 10 11.62 -0.14 -0.97
N TYR A 11 11.41 1.11 -0.52
CA TYR A 11 10.41 1.50 0.47
C TYR A 11 8.99 1.55 -0.13
N GLN A 12 8.59 0.45 -0.77
CA GLN A 12 7.30 0.33 -1.45
C GLN A 12 6.75 -1.10 -1.39
N TRP A 13 5.43 -1.24 -1.25
CA TRP A 13 4.68 -2.50 -1.16
C TRP A 13 5.25 -3.44 -0.09
N GLN A 14 5.30 -4.75 -0.37
CA GLN A 14 5.81 -5.75 0.58
C GLN A 14 7.29 -5.57 0.91
N SER A 15 8.09 -5.04 -0.02
CA SER A 15 9.50 -4.71 0.25
C SER A 15 9.61 -3.59 1.27
N GLY A 16 8.84 -2.52 1.11
CA GLY A 16 8.79 -1.46 2.12
C GLY A 16 8.22 -1.92 3.45
N ALA A 17 7.23 -2.83 3.44
CA ALA A 17 6.71 -3.43 4.66
C ALA A 17 7.76 -4.24 5.41
N LEU A 18 8.58 -5.04 4.71
CA LEU A 18 9.73 -5.71 5.31
C LEU A 18 10.73 -4.70 5.86
N ASN A 19 11.00 -3.60 5.12
CA ASN A 19 11.89 -2.54 5.56
C ASN A 19 11.44 -1.95 6.90
N GLU A 20 10.14 -1.65 7.05
CA GLU A 20 9.58 -1.21 8.32
C GLU A 20 9.61 -2.28 9.40
N THR A 21 9.35 -3.54 9.07
CA THR A 21 9.50 -4.65 10.02
C THR A 21 10.90 -4.76 10.59
N TYR A 22 11.95 -4.58 9.78
CA TYR A 22 13.31 -4.50 10.28
C TYR A 22 13.51 -3.32 11.25
N SER A 23 12.82 -2.20 11.08
CA SER A 23 12.85 -1.10 12.07
C SER A 23 12.19 -1.55 13.37
N ASP A 24 11.04 -2.20 13.26
CA ASP A 24 10.23 -2.63 14.40
C ASP A 24 10.95 -3.66 15.24
N PHE A 25 11.24 -4.82 14.65
CA PHE A 25 11.76 -5.91 15.46
C PHE A 25 13.18 -5.61 15.96
N TRP A 26 14.03 -4.86 15.23
CA TRP A 26 15.32 -4.47 15.78
C TRP A 26 15.21 -3.41 16.87
N GLY A 27 14.24 -2.49 16.74
CA GLY A 27 13.90 -1.56 17.81
C GLY A 27 13.52 -2.31 19.08
N GLU A 28 12.58 -3.24 18.97
CA GLU A 28 12.08 -4.05 20.09
C GLU A 28 13.16 -4.99 20.67
N VAL A 29 13.97 -5.64 19.82
CA VAL A 29 15.10 -6.46 20.28
C VAL A 29 16.08 -5.61 21.08
N VAL A 30 16.37 -4.39 20.63
CA VAL A 30 17.23 -3.45 21.35
C VAL A 30 16.59 -3.07 22.67
N ASP A 31 15.29 -2.82 22.71
CA ASP A 31 14.55 -2.46 23.92
C ASP A 31 14.63 -3.57 24.98
N MET A 32 14.21 -4.78 24.59
CA MET A 32 14.24 -5.96 25.45
C MET A 32 15.62 -6.28 26.05
N VAL A 33 16.72 -5.95 25.35
CA VAL A 33 18.08 -6.30 25.80
C VAL A 33 18.87 -5.13 26.39
N ASN A 34 18.38 -3.89 26.29
CA ASN A 34 19.06 -2.72 26.84
C ASN A 34 18.66 -2.43 28.30
N GLY A 35 17.47 -2.87 28.75
CA GLY A 35 16.96 -2.69 30.10
C GLY A 35 16.63 -1.24 30.49
N ALA A 36 16.40 -0.37 29.52
CA ALA A 36 15.88 0.98 29.65
C ALA A 36 14.39 1.00 29.31
N GLY A 37 13.64 2.00 29.79
CA GLY A 37 12.23 2.13 29.46
C GLY A 37 11.25 1.52 30.47
N THR A 38 9.98 1.43 30.10
CA THR A 38 8.90 0.84 30.93
C THR A 38 8.44 -0.54 30.46
N ASP A 39 9.36 -1.48 30.30
CA ASP A 39 9.07 -2.86 29.80
C ASP A 39 8.54 -3.81 30.90
N ALA A 40 7.84 -3.29 31.90
CA ALA A 40 7.35 -4.10 33.01
C ALA A 40 5.89 -3.73 33.30
N PRO A 41 4.95 -4.70 33.18
CA PRO A 41 5.17 -6.14 32.97
C PRO A 41 5.51 -6.57 31.52
N ASP A 42 6.43 -7.54 31.36
CA ASP A 42 6.81 -8.19 30.08
C ASP A 42 6.32 -9.65 30.06
N THR A 43 5.01 -9.85 30.22
CA THR A 43 4.44 -11.21 30.22
C THR A 43 4.01 -11.61 28.82
N VAL A 44 4.27 -12.87 28.43
CA VAL A 44 3.75 -13.42 27.18
C VAL A 44 2.23 -13.38 27.21
N ARG A 45 1.65 -12.70 26.21
CA ARG A 45 0.21 -12.52 26.09
C ARG A 45 -0.46 -13.74 25.49
N SER A 46 -1.74 -13.95 25.77
CA SER A 46 -2.55 -14.94 25.06
C SER A 46 -2.60 -14.60 23.56
N VAL A 47 -2.72 -15.61 22.70
CA VAL A 47 -2.83 -15.38 21.23
C VAL A 47 -3.96 -14.40 20.94
N ASN A 48 -3.68 -13.38 20.12
CA ASN A 48 -4.59 -12.30 19.72
C ASN A 48 -5.09 -11.40 20.88
N ALA A 49 -4.48 -11.47 22.05
CA ALA A 49 -4.78 -10.56 23.14
C ALA A 49 -4.07 -9.22 22.93
N CYS A 50 -4.85 -8.14 22.88
CA CYS A 50 -4.31 -6.78 22.89
C CYS A 50 -3.64 -6.47 24.24
N SER A 51 -2.75 -5.49 24.25
CA SER A 51 -2.21 -4.96 25.51
C SER A 51 -3.09 -3.85 26.05
N ILE A 52 -3.21 -3.71 27.38
CA ILE A 52 -3.85 -2.52 27.99
C ILE A 52 -3.10 -1.21 27.68
N TYR A 53 -1.83 -1.30 27.26
CA TYR A 53 -0.99 -0.17 26.85
C TYR A 53 -1.12 0.16 25.36
N THR A 54 -1.87 -0.65 24.62
CA THR A 54 -2.41 -0.24 23.32
C THR A 54 -3.72 0.52 23.54
N THR A 55 -3.85 1.71 22.96
CA THR A 55 -5.16 2.37 22.88
C THR A 55 -6.15 1.40 22.22
N PRO A 56 -7.24 0.97 22.90
CA PRO A 56 -8.18 0.02 22.31
C PRO A 56 -8.79 0.61 21.05
N VAL A 57 -8.68 -0.09 19.92
CA VAL A 57 -9.29 0.34 18.66
C VAL A 57 -10.79 0.05 18.75
N PRO A 58 -11.65 1.08 18.73
CA PRO A 58 -13.10 0.91 18.80
C PRO A 58 -13.62 0.32 17.49
N LEU A 59 -14.47 -0.69 17.59
CA LEU A 59 -15.09 -1.32 16.42
C LEU A 59 -16.60 -1.44 16.62
N LEU A 60 -17.32 -1.18 15.54
CA LEU A 60 -18.75 -1.46 15.42
C LEU A 60 -18.93 -2.63 14.47
N THR A 61 -19.43 -3.76 14.95
CA THR A 61 -19.88 -4.86 14.09
C THR A 61 -21.37 -4.76 13.87
N ILE A 62 -21.82 -4.72 12.63
CA ILE A 62 -23.22 -4.93 12.29
C ILE A 62 -23.44 -6.43 12.09
N ASN A 63 -24.22 -7.03 12.98
CA ASN A 63 -24.55 -8.45 12.98
C ASN A 63 -25.66 -8.79 11.96
N SER A 64 -26.58 -7.84 11.73
CA SER A 64 -27.67 -7.95 10.75
C SER A 64 -28.22 -6.56 10.39
N PRO A 65 -28.87 -6.38 9.22
CA PRO A 65 -29.13 -7.37 8.17
C PRO A 65 -27.88 -7.69 7.35
N ALA A 66 -27.88 -8.81 6.62
CA ALA A 66 -26.74 -9.28 5.82
C ALA A 66 -26.31 -8.27 4.72
N SER A 67 -27.19 -7.36 4.28
CA SER A 67 -26.87 -6.33 3.28
C SER A 67 -25.82 -5.32 3.76
N ILE A 68 -25.72 -5.12 5.08
CA ILE A 68 -24.78 -4.20 5.71
C ILE A 68 -24.03 -4.87 6.88
N ALA A 69 -24.04 -6.21 6.92
CA ALA A 69 -23.29 -6.94 7.94
C ALA A 69 -21.79 -6.80 7.68
N GLY A 70 -21.03 -6.59 8.75
CA GLY A 70 -19.59 -6.35 8.65
C GLY A 70 -19.07 -5.48 9.78
N GLU A 71 -17.77 -5.23 9.73
CA GLU A 71 -17.05 -4.43 10.71
C GLU A 71 -16.86 -3.01 10.19
N TYR A 72 -17.07 -2.03 11.07
CA TYR A 72 -16.99 -0.62 10.77
C TYR A 72 -16.08 0.05 11.80
N ALA A 73 -15.09 0.79 11.31
CA ALA A 73 -14.19 1.56 12.16
C ALA A 73 -14.99 2.57 13.00
N ALA A 74 -14.60 2.71 14.28
CA ALA A 74 -15.28 3.58 15.22
C ALA A 74 -14.32 4.35 16.12
N GLY A 75 -14.79 5.46 16.67
CA GLY A 75 -14.06 6.32 17.60
C GLY A 75 -14.61 6.19 19.01
N ALA A 76 -13.74 6.07 20.01
CA ALA A 76 -14.14 5.89 21.40
C ALA A 76 -14.60 7.21 22.03
N ALA A 77 -15.43 7.09 23.05
CA ALA A 77 -15.69 8.17 24.00
C ALA A 77 -14.58 8.23 25.06
N SER A 78 -14.15 9.45 25.43
CA SER A 78 -13.28 9.68 26.59
C SER A 78 -14.04 9.69 27.92
N PHE A 79 -15.32 9.28 27.91
CA PHE A 79 -16.26 9.33 29.03
C PHE A 79 -17.16 8.09 29.01
N GLY A 80 -17.79 7.82 30.15
CA GLY A 80 -18.51 6.56 30.35
C GLY A 80 -17.55 5.37 30.45
N PRO A 81 -18.08 4.14 30.55
CA PRO A 81 -17.28 2.93 30.51
C PRO A 81 -16.55 2.78 29.16
N SER A 82 -15.29 2.35 29.22
CA SER A 82 -14.56 1.93 28.04
C SER A 82 -15.27 0.77 27.34
N LEU A 83 -15.15 0.72 26.02
CA LEU A 83 -15.56 -0.45 25.24
C LEU A 83 -14.79 -1.69 25.69
N SER A 84 -15.41 -2.85 25.57
CA SER A 84 -14.84 -4.14 25.94
C SER A 84 -15.10 -5.18 24.86
N ASN A 85 -14.52 -6.37 24.98
CA ASN A 85 -14.76 -7.51 24.11
C ASN A 85 -15.26 -8.67 25.00
N PRO A 86 -16.45 -9.30 24.75
CA PRO A 86 -17.29 -9.25 23.55
C PRO A 86 -18.10 -7.96 23.34
N GLY A 87 -18.03 -7.01 24.27
CA GLY A 87 -18.73 -5.74 24.18
C GLY A 87 -20.23 -5.87 24.41
N ILE A 88 -21.00 -4.94 23.84
CA ILE A 88 -22.47 -4.90 23.99
C ILE A 88 -23.12 -5.07 22.62
N ALA A 89 -23.93 -6.13 22.50
CA ALA A 89 -24.77 -6.38 21.33
C ALA A 89 -26.23 -5.98 21.61
N GLY A 90 -26.90 -5.44 20.59
CA GLY A 90 -28.30 -5.03 20.70
C GLY A 90 -28.91 -4.59 19.38
N SER A 91 -30.24 -4.47 19.35
CA SER A 91 -30.94 -3.86 18.22
C SER A 91 -30.65 -2.36 18.18
N VAL A 92 -30.44 -1.81 16.99
CA VAL A 92 -30.15 -0.39 16.79
C VAL A 92 -31.46 0.36 16.52
N VAL A 93 -31.71 1.41 17.28
CA VAL A 93 -32.91 2.24 17.17
C VAL A 93 -32.51 3.71 17.07
N LEU A 94 -33.04 4.42 16.07
CA LEU A 94 -32.79 5.85 15.92
C LEU A 94 -33.41 6.62 17.10
N ALA A 95 -32.62 7.44 17.77
CA ALA A 95 -33.11 8.35 18.79
C ALA A 95 -34.08 9.37 18.18
N ASP A 96 -35.07 9.79 18.96
CA ASP A 96 -36.00 10.86 18.60
C ASP A 96 -36.27 11.70 19.85
N ASP A 97 -35.85 12.95 19.84
CA ASP A 97 -36.11 13.94 20.90
C ASP A 97 -37.27 14.89 20.57
N GLY A 98 -37.88 14.75 19.39
CA GLY A 98 -39.03 15.54 18.95
C GLY A 98 -38.75 17.01 18.67
N THR A 99 -37.48 17.45 18.67
CA THR A 99 -37.11 18.86 18.51
C THR A 99 -36.07 19.07 17.42
N GLY A 100 -36.22 20.14 16.61
CA GLY A 100 -35.22 20.51 15.60
C GLY A 100 -34.79 19.34 14.71
N THR A 101 -33.50 18.97 14.77
CA THR A 101 -33.01 17.70 14.20
C THR A 101 -33.29 16.59 15.20
N ALA A 102 -34.46 15.97 15.09
CA ALA A 102 -35.01 15.07 16.11
C ALA A 102 -34.08 13.91 16.52
N SER A 103 -33.19 13.47 15.64
CA SER A 103 -32.25 12.37 15.89
C SER A 103 -30.98 12.78 16.63
N ASP A 104 -30.81 14.05 17.01
CA ASP A 104 -29.57 14.53 17.61
C ASP A 104 -29.50 14.39 19.14
N ALA A 105 -30.59 13.98 19.80
CA ALA A 105 -30.66 13.72 21.24
C ALA A 105 -30.15 14.89 22.12
N CYS A 106 -30.32 16.13 21.66
CA CYS A 106 -29.93 17.29 22.45
C CYS A 106 -30.91 17.61 23.60
N THR A 107 -32.11 17.06 23.51
CA THR A 107 -33.10 17.07 24.59
C THR A 107 -33.55 15.64 24.95
N ALA A 108 -34.44 15.51 25.93
CA ALA A 108 -34.92 14.22 26.39
C ALA A 108 -35.66 13.46 25.28
N LEU A 109 -35.34 12.17 25.10
CA LEU A 109 -35.92 11.37 24.04
C LEU A 109 -37.42 11.12 24.26
N VAL A 110 -38.22 11.34 23.22
CA VAL A 110 -39.66 11.10 23.23
C VAL A 110 -40.00 9.65 22.88
N ASN A 111 -39.08 8.93 22.22
CA ASN A 111 -39.24 7.54 21.84
C ASN A 111 -38.59 6.54 22.82
N GLY A 112 -38.46 6.90 24.11
CA GLY A 112 -37.74 6.10 25.10
C GLY A 112 -38.20 4.63 25.23
N ALA A 113 -39.48 4.33 24.99
CA ALA A 113 -39.98 2.95 24.98
C ALA A 113 -39.36 2.07 23.88
N ALA A 114 -38.95 2.66 22.76
CA ALA A 114 -38.23 1.95 21.69
C ALA A 114 -36.72 1.86 21.97
N ILE A 115 -36.17 2.82 22.71
CA ILE A 115 -34.73 2.89 23.06
C ILE A 115 -34.38 1.96 24.22
N ALA A 116 -35.29 1.76 25.18
CA ALA A 116 -35.05 0.97 26.37
C ALA A 116 -34.58 -0.46 26.05
N GLY A 117 -33.38 -0.82 26.53
CA GLY A 117 -32.74 -2.13 26.28
C GLY A 117 -32.03 -2.26 24.93
N ASN A 118 -32.05 -1.22 24.09
CA ASN A 118 -31.48 -1.22 22.74
C ASN A 118 -30.28 -0.25 22.64
N ILE A 119 -29.56 -0.34 21.52
CA ILE A 119 -28.49 0.59 21.17
C ILE A 119 -29.12 1.80 20.48
N ALA A 120 -28.90 3.00 21.02
CA ALA A 120 -29.40 4.23 20.42
C ALA A 120 -28.45 4.69 19.29
N LEU A 121 -28.99 4.94 18.10
CA LEU A 121 -28.29 5.66 17.04
C LEU A 121 -28.66 7.14 17.12
N VAL A 122 -27.67 8.01 17.24
CA VAL A 122 -27.84 9.45 17.43
C VAL A 122 -27.04 10.20 16.37
N ASP A 123 -27.60 11.24 15.77
CA ASP A 123 -26.86 12.13 14.88
C ASP A 123 -26.02 13.15 15.68
N ARG A 124 -24.79 13.37 15.23
CA ARG A 124 -23.99 14.48 15.73
C ARG A 124 -24.69 15.79 15.36
N GLY A 125 -24.77 16.70 16.34
CA GLY A 125 -25.57 17.92 16.24
C GLY A 125 -25.00 19.02 17.13
N ALA A 126 -25.85 19.95 17.56
CA ALA A 126 -25.42 21.19 18.20
C ALA A 126 -24.94 21.04 19.66
N CYS A 127 -25.39 20.00 20.37
CA CYS A 127 -25.02 19.76 21.76
C CYS A 127 -23.80 18.84 21.91
N ALA A 128 -23.22 18.84 23.11
CA ALA A 128 -22.07 18.00 23.47
C ALA A 128 -22.39 16.50 23.42
N PHE A 129 -21.38 15.67 23.11
CA PHE A 129 -21.52 14.22 23.06
C PHE A 129 -22.00 13.61 24.38
N THR A 130 -21.57 14.14 25.52
CA THR A 130 -22.03 13.68 26.84
C THR A 130 -23.54 13.87 27.02
N ILE A 131 -24.11 14.99 26.55
CA ILE A 131 -25.55 15.25 26.63
C ILE A 131 -26.32 14.22 25.81
N LYS A 132 -25.86 13.94 24.59
CA LYS A 132 -26.45 12.95 23.68
C LYS A 132 -26.52 11.57 24.32
N VAL A 133 -25.38 11.10 24.80
CA VAL A 133 -25.24 9.78 25.42
C VAL A 133 -26.03 9.70 26.73
N LYS A 134 -26.03 10.78 27.53
CA LYS A 134 -26.79 10.85 28.77
C LYS A 134 -28.31 10.81 28.54
N ASN A 135 -28.83 11.53 27.55
CA ASN A 135 -30.26 11.49 27.21
C ASN A 135 -30.69 10.11 26.70
N ALA A 136 -29.86 9.44 25.89
CA ALA A 136 -30.11 8.07 25.46
C ALA A 136 -30.06 7.08 26.64
N GLN A 137 -29.09 7.23 27.55
CA GLN A 137 -28.99 6.44 28.77
C GLN A 137 -30.22 6.62 29.67
N ASP A 138 -30.67 7.86 29.88
CA ASP A 138 -31.82 8.16 30.72
C ASP A 138 -33.13 7.64 30.08
N ALA A 139 -33.14 7.45 28.75
CA ALA A 139 -34.20 6.75 28.01
C ALA A 139 -34.06 5.21 28.05
N GLY A 140 -33.03 4.66 28.69
CA GLY A 140 -32.82 3.23 28.91
C GLY A 140 -31.95 2.53 27.86
N ALA A 141 -31.20 3.26 27.03
CA ALA A 141 -30.26 2.66 26.09
C ALA A 141 -29.19 1.84 26.81
N VAL A 142 -28.70 0.77 26.19
CA VAL A 142 -27.58 -0.05 26.71
C VAL A 142 -26.24 0.31 26.07
N GLY A 143 -26.25 1.08 24.99
CA GLY A 143 -25.09 1.63 24.29
C GLY A 143 -25.52 2.69 23.29
N VAL A 144 -24.57 3.50 22.81
CA VAL A 144 -24.88 4.60 21.86
C VAL A 144 -23.89 4.61 20.69
N ILE A 145 -24.43 4.68 19.48
CA ILE A 145 -23.69 4.95 18.24
C ILE A 145 -23.98 6.41 17.87
N VAL A 146 -22.94 7.23 17.77
CA VAL A 146 -23.05 8.61 17.28
C VAL A 146 -22.61 8.67 15.81
N ALA A 147 -23.53 8.92 14.90
CA ALA A 147 -23.24 9.15 13.50
C ALA A 147 -22.72 10.58 13.29
N ASP A 148 -21.57 10.74 12.66
CA ASP A 148 -21.04 12.06 12.33
C ASP A 148 -21.94 12.80 11.33
N ASN A 149 -21.86 14.14 11.34
CA ASN A 149 -22.62 15.01 10.44
C ASN A 149 -21.74 15.74 9.41
N VAL A 150 -20.44 15.46 9.42
CA VAL A 150 -19.45 15.97 8.47
C VAL A 150 -18.70 14.77 7.86
N PRO A 151 -18.49 14.72 6.52
CA PRO A 151 -17.62 13.71 5.92
C PRO A 151 -16.19 13.81 6.45
N GLY A 152 -15.58 12.67 6.78
CA GLY A 152 -14.21 12.62 7.29
C GLY A 152 -13.86 11.27 7.89
N PRO A 153 -12.58 11.09 8.29
CA PRO A 153 -12.15 9.88 8.98
C PRO A 153 -12.84 9.75 10.34
N VAL A 154 -12.82 8.54 10.87
CA VAL A 154 -13.31 8.25 12.22
C VAL A 154 -12.58 9.11 13.24
N ALA A 155 -13.32 9.61 14.23
CA ALA A 155 -12.78 10.42 15.31
C ALA A 155 -13.45 10.07 16.63
N GLY A 156 -12.74 10.26 17.74
CA GLY A 156 -13.27 10.06 19.08
C GLY A 156 -14.32 11.09 19.49
N MET A 157 -14.85 10.90 20.69
CA MET A 157 -15.78 11.82 21.36
C MET A 157 -15.19 12.30 22.69
N ALA A 158 -14.91 13.60 22.80
CA ALA A 158 -14.42 14.19 24.03
C ALA A 158 -15.55 14.69 24.93
N GLY A 159 -15.34 14.63 26.24
CA GLY A 159 -16.25 15.16 27.25
C GLY A 159 -16.00 14.58 28.64
N ALA A 160 -16.69 15.11 29.65
CA ALA A 160 -16.65 14.59 31.01
C ALA A 160 -18.05 14.64 31.64
N ASP A 161 -18.60 13.47 31.95
CA ASP A 161 -19.81 13.30 32.76
C ASP A 161 -19.72 11.96 33.49
N PRO A 162 -19.43 11.94 34.81
CA PRO A 162 -19.24 10.71 35.56
C PRO A 162 -20.55 9.93 35.79
N THR A 163 -21.71 10.49 35.41
CA THR A 163 -23.01 9.83 35.55
C THR A 163 -23.38 8.95 34.35
N ILE A 164 -22.55 8.96 33.31
CA ILE A 164 -22.69 8.06 32.15
C ILE A 164 -22.09 6.70 32.52
N THR A 165 -22.91 5.65 32.44
CA THR A 165 -22.61 4.27 32.81
C THR A 165 -22.84 3.29 31.66
N ILE A 166 -23.07 3.76 30.43
CA ILE A 166 -23.18 2.95 29.22
C ILE A 166 -22.06 3.30 28.23
N PRO A 167 -21.51 2.34 27.48
CA PRO A 167 -20.48 2.62 26.49
C PRO A 167 -21.07 3.34 25.27
N SER A 168 -20.20 4.08 24.57
CA SER A 168 -20.59 4.75 23.33
C SER A 168 -19.42 4.83 22.36
N LEU A 169 -19.73 4.85 21.06
CA LEU A 169 -18.76 5.06 20.00
C LEU A 169 -19.30 6.02 18.93
N ARG A 170 -18.40 6.53 18.10
CA ARG A 170 -18.70 7.39 16.96
C ARG A 170 -18.33 6.68 15.66
N VAL A 171 -19.17 6.84 14.64
CA VAL A 171 -18.91 6.36 13.28
C VAL A 171 -18.90 7.54 12.30
N THR A 172 -18.37 7.31 11.10
CA THR A 172 -18.38 8.31 10.03
C THR A 172 -19.80 8.66 9.59
N LEU A 173 -19.95 9.77 8.86
CA LEU A 173 -21.22 10.14 8.25
C LEU A 173 -21.74 9.05 7.30
N ASP A 174 -20.86 8.44 6.51
CA ASP A 174 -21.23 7.41 5.53
C ASP A 174 -21.75 6.15 6.23
N THR A 175 -21.01 5.64 7.23
CA THR A 175 -21.46 4.50 8.04
C THR A 175 -22.79 4.80 8.73
N GLY A 176 -22.93 6.00 9.31
CA GLY A 176 -24.19 6.43 9.93
C GLY A 176 -25.36 6.41 8.95
N ASN A 177 -25.15 6.86 7.71
CA ASN A 177 -26.16 6.85 6.66
C ASN A 177 -26.50 5.43 6.18
N THR A 178 -25.51 4.56 6.05
CA THR A 178 -25.71 3.13 5.75
C THR A 178 -26.61 2.46 6.79
N ILE A 179 -26.32 2.66 8.08
CA ILE A 179 -27.12 2.09 9.17
C ILE A 179 -28.55 2.66 9.13
N LYS A 180 -28.70 4.00 9.00
CA LYS A 180 -30.01 4.65 8.92
C LYS A 180 -30.87 4.13 7.77
N GLY A 181 -30.26 3.82 6.62
CA GLY A 181 -30.94 3.25 5.46
C GLY A 181 -31.57 1.87 5.70
N GLU A 182 -31.05 1.11 6.68
CA GLU A 182 -31.45 -0.28 6.94
C GLU A 182 -32.20 -0.48 8.26
N LEU A 183 -32.46 0.59 9.03
CA LEU A 183 -33.18 0.49 10.31
C LEU A 183 -34.54 -0.21 10.18
N ALA A 184 -35.24 -0.02 9.06
CA ALA A 184 -36.52 -0.67 8.78
C ALA A 184 -36.40 -2.20 8.58
N SER A 185 -35.22 -2.67 8.16
CA SER A 185 -34.89 -4.09 7.99
C SER A 185 -34.51 -4.77 9.31
N GLY A 186 -34.35 -4.00 10.40
CA GLY A 186 -33.92 -4.48 11.70
C GLY A 186 -32.39 -4.61 11.78
N VAL A 187 -31.74 -3.55 12.24
CA VAL A 187 -30.28 -3.55 12.45
C VAL A 187 -29.96 -4.10 13.83
N ASN A 188 -29.04 -5.05 13.91
CA ASN A 188 -28.43 -5.51 15.15
C ASN A 188 -26.93 -5.24 15.09
N ALA A 189 -26.36 -4.71 16.16
CA ALA A 189 -24.96 -4.31 16.19
C ALA A 189 -24.28 -4.68 17.50
N THR A 190 -22.96 -4.77 17.47
CA THR A 190 -22.07 -4.97 18.62
C THR A 190 -21.10 -3.81 18.72
N LEU A 191 -21.05 -3.13 19.88
CA LEU A 191 -20.05 -2.11 20.21
C LEU A 191 -18.95 -2.78 21.02
N HIS A 192 -17.74 -2.88 20.47
CA HIS A 192 -16.61 -3.52 21.15
C HIS A 192 -15.26 -2.86 20.77
N ILE A 193 -14.17 -3.47 21.23
CA ILE A 193 -12.80 -3.14 20.81
C ILE A 193 -12.26 -4.25 19.91
N VAL A 194 -11.33 -3.94 19.00
CA VAL A 194 -10.59 -4.95 18.22
C VAL A 194 -9.79 -5.85 19.16
N GLY A 195 -9.67 -7.13 18.81
CA GLY A 195 -8.94 -8.15 19.57
C GLY A 195 -9.79 -9.41 19.82
N GLY A 196 -9.15 -10.57 19.99
CA GLY A 196 -9.85 -11.85 20.20
C GLY A 196 -10.25 -12.14 21.66
N SER A 197 -9.72 -11.35 22.61
CA SER A 197 -9.90 -11.53 24.05
C SER A 197 -9.87 -10.20 24.80
N ALA A 198 -10.07 -10.24 26.12
CA ALA A 198 -9.83 -9.07 26.97
C ALA A 198 -8.35 -8.64 26.88
N PRO A 199 -8.06 -7.33 26.92
CA PRO A 199 -6.68 -6.85 26.87
C PRO A 199 -5.91 -7.26 28.13
N GLU A 200 -4.63 -7.56 27.95
CA GLU A 200 -3.74 -8.08 29.00
C GLU A 200 -2.69 -7.04 29.41
N ASP A 201 -2.28 -7.08 30.67
CA ASP A 201 -1.29 -6.17 31.27
C ASP A 201 0.13 -6.60 30.87
N SER A 202 0.59 -6.14 29.70
CA SER A 202 1.94 -6.46 29.18
C SER A 202 2.43 -5.46 28.13
N TYR A 203 3.68 -5.03 28.25
CA TYR A 203 4.38 -4.21 27.26
C TYR A 203 5.04 -5.02 26.15
N ARG A 204 5.09 -6.35 26.29
CA ARG A 204 5.76 -7.24 25.35
C ARG A 204 5.26 -7.06 23.93
N TRP A 205 6.17 -6.83 22.98
CA TRP A 205 5.89 -6.65 21.54
C TRP A 205 5.10 -5.38 21.20
N LEU A 206 5.26 -4.32 22.00
CA LEU A 206 4.74 -3.00 21.65
C LEU A 206 5.86 -2.17 21.04
N MET A 207 5.52 -1.33 20.06
CA MET A 207 6.48 -0.42 19.46
C MET A 207 6.17 1.00 19.92
N GLY A 208 7.16 1.69 20.51
CA GLY A 208 7.10 3.13 20.77
C GLY A 208 6.10 3.56 21.85
N GLU A 209 5.70 2.64 22.72
CA GLU A 209 4.92 2.83 23.95
C GLU A 209 5.54 3.87 24.89
N ASP A 210 6.86 3.94 24.99
CA ASP A 210 7.58 4.94 25.80
C ASP A 210 7.66 6.33 25.15
N ALA A 211 7.39 6.42 23.84
CA ALA A 211 7.48 7.68 23.11
C ALA A 211 6.24 8.55 23.35
N THR A 212 6.40 9.59 24.18
CA THR A 212 5.33 10.53 24.52
C THR A 212 4.73 11.29 23.33
N ALA A 213 5.40 11.28 22.17
CA ALA A 213 4.94 11.93 20.95
C ALA A 213 3.69 11.28 20.34
N PHE A 214 3.46 9.98 20.60
CA PHE A 214 2.40 9.20 19.94
C PHE A 214 1.20 8.92 20.84
N GLY A 215 1.31 9.16 22.14
CA GLY A 215 0.22 8.98 23.13
C GLY A 215 -0.11 7.52 23.48
N SER A 216 0.40 6.54 22.74
CA SER A 216 0.42 5.10 23.05
C SER A 216 1.40 4.40 22.11
N ALA A 217 1.62 3.09 22.28
CA ALA A 217 2.32 2.25 21.30
C ALA A 217 1.81 2.54 19.88
N ILE A 218 2.71 2.69 18.92
CA ILE A 218 2.37 2.93 17.51
C ILE A 218 1.97 1.63 16.80
N ARG A 219 2.56 0.49 17.20
CA ARG A 219 2.24 -0.85 16.68
C ARG A 219 2.21 -1.87 17.80
N ASP A 220 1.49 -2.96 17.56
CA ASP A 220 1.45 -4.15 18.42
C ASP A 220 1.91 -5.34 17.58
N MET A 221 3.16 -5.78 17.72
CA MET A 221 3.68 -6.87 16.89
C MET A 221 3.06 -8.22 17.28
N TRP A 222 2.61 -8.40 18.52
CA TRP A 222 1.96 -9.65 18.94
C TRP A 222 0.52 -9.77 18.43
N ALA A 223 -0.22 -8.66 18.37
CA ALA A 223 -1.58 -8.63 17.86
C ALA A 223 -1.78 -7.37 16.99
N PRO A 224 -1.29 -7.35 15.74
CA PRO A 224 -1.32 -6.15 14.89
C PRO A 224 -2.70 -5.54 14.69
N THR A 225 -3.75 -6.36 14.70
CA THR A 225 -5.14 -5.88 14.55
C THR A 225 -5.56 -4.96 15.69
N CYS A 226 -4.93 -5.04 16.87
CA CYS A 226 -5.12 -4.09 17.96
C CYS A 226 -4.69 -2.66 17.61
N LYS A 227 -3.99 -2.48 16.48
CA LYS A 227 -3.62 -1.19 15.87
C LYS A 227 -4.18 -1.01 14.45
N SER A 228 -5.12 -1.86 14.03
CA SER A 228 -5.68 -1.92 12.68
C SER A 228 -4.66 -2.30 11.61
N ASP A 229 -3.61 -3.03 11.99
CA ASP A 229 -2.64 -3.60 11.07
C ASP A 229 -2.95 -5.10 10.86
N PRO A 230 -2.67 -5.68 9.67
CA PRO A 230 -2.84 -7.10 9.42
C PRO A 230 -1.81 -7.94 10.20
N GLY A 231 -2.24 -9.06 10.80
CA GLY A 231 -1.38 -10.11 11.34
C GLY A 231 -1.08 -11.22 10.34
N LYS A 232 -1.88 -11.36 9.28
CA LYS A 232 -1.64 -12.22 8.12
C LYS A 232 -2.04 -11.56 6.80
N VAL A 233 -1.54 -12.08 5.68
CA VAL A 233 -1.77 -11.49 4.35
C VAL A 233 -3.26 -11.37 3.99
N THR A 234 -4.11 -12.32 4.41
CA THR A 234 -5.55 -12.31 4.10
C THR A 234 -6.42 -11.55 5.10
N ASP A 235 -5.84 -10.85 6.08
CA ASP A 235 -6.61 -10.01 7.00
C ASP A 235 -7.34 -8.88 6.28
N ALA A 236 -8.50 -8.48 6.83
CA ALA A 236 -9.30 -7.37 6.28
C ALA A 236 -8.55 -6.03 6.38
N GLU A 237 -7.65 -5.93 7.36
CA GLU A 237 -6.75 -4.81 7.62
C GLU A 237 -5.62 -4.69 6.58
N TYR A 238 -5.41 -5.70 5.73
CA TYR A 238 -4.34 -5.65 4.72
C TYR A 238 -4.53 -4.46 3.77
N HIS A 239 -3.51 -3.62 3.69
CA HIS A 239 -3.58 -2.36 2.98
C HIS A 239 -3.47 -2.58 1.47
N CYS A 240 -4.53 -2.19 0.74
CA CYS A 240 -4.69 -2.40 -0.70
C CYS A 240 -4.70 -1.10 -1.52
N ALA A 241 -3.93 -0.07 -1.11
CA ALA A 241 -3.84 1.19 -1.83
C ALA A 241 -2.38 1.65 -1.97
N THR A 242 -2.13 2.67 -2.79
CA THR A 242 -0.78 3.22 -3.05
C THR A 242 -0.30 4.21 -1.99
N SER A 243 -1.20 4.64 -1.09
CA SER A 243 -0.83 5.47 0.06
C SER A 243 0.18 4.76 0.94
N ASP A 244 0.96 5.54 1.69
CA ASP A 244 1.96 4.99 2.60
C ASP A 244 2.94 4.03 1.90
N GLY A 245 3.36 4.38 0.67
CA GLY A 245 4.22 3.53 -0.15
C GLY A 245 3.62 2.17 -0.49
N GLY A 246 2.30 2.00 -0.49
CA GLY A 246 1.69 0.66 -0.61
C GLY A 246 1.38 0.01 0.74
N GLY A 247 1.18 0.81 1.79
CA GLY A 247 0.88 0.37 3.15
C GLY A 247 2.08 -0.23 3.85
N VAL A 248 3.27 0.35 3.69
CA VAL A 248 4.51 -0.18 4.28
C VAL A 248 4.43 -0.26 5.80
N HIS A 249 3.85 0.75 6.47
CA HIS A 249 3.74 0.73 7.92
C HIS A 249 2.61 -0.16 8.41
N THR A 250 1.54 -0.31 7.62
CA THR A 250 0.41 -1.20 7.93
C THR A 250 0.76 -2.67 7.69
N ASN A 251 1.14 -3.01 6.46
CA ASN A 251 1.43 -4.40 6.06
C ASN A 251 2.69 -4.97 6.73
N SER A 252 3.53 -4.13 7.37
CA SER A 252 4.61 -4.58 8.27
C SER A 252 4.10 -5.46 9.42
N GLY A 253 2.82 -5.31 9.81
CA GLY A 253 2.16 -6.14 10.83
C GLY A 253 2.28 -7.64 10.58
N VAL A 254 2.26 -8.07 9.31
CA VAL A 254 2.32 -9.49 8.93
C VAL A 254 3.65 -10.14 9.35
N PRO A 255 4.81 -9.69 8.84
CA PRO A 255 6.11 -10.22 9.29
C PRO A 255 6.48 -9.81 10.72
N ASN A 256 5.97 -8.70 11.27
CA ASN A 256 6.10 -8.37 12.70
C ASN A 256 5.47 -9.45 13.58
N HIS A 257 4.24 -9.86 13.27
CA HIS A 257 3.56 -10.95 13.96
C HIS A 257 4.27 -12.27 13.77
N GLY A 258 4.78 -12.54 12.56
CA GLY A 258 5.61 -13.70 12.30
C GLY A 258 6.83 -13.78 13.23
N PHE A 259 7.56 -12.67 13.40
CA PHE A 259 8.71 -12.62 14.31
C PHE A 259 8.32 -12.87 15.77
N ALA A 260 7.31 -12.15 16.27
CA ALA A 260 6.84 -12.29 17.66
C ALA A 260 6.35 -13.72 17.95
N LEU A 261 5.58 -14.30 17.03
CA LEU A 261 5.06 -15.67 17.13
C LEU A 261 6.18 -16.72 17.09
N LEU A 262 7.24 -16.50 16.30
CA LEU A 262 8.39 -17.41 16.24
C LEU A 262 9.20 -17.37 17.54
N VAL A 263 9.33 -16.20 18.16
CA VAL A 263 10.07 -16.03 19.42
C VAL A 263 9.32 -16.67 20.58
N ASP A 264 8.04 -16.35 20.76
CA ASP A 264 7.26 -16.73 21.95
C ASP A 264 6.46 -18.03 21.77
N GLY A 265 6.23 -18.46 20.53
CA GLY A 265 5.37 -19.58 20.19
C GLY A 265 3.89 -19.26 20.36
N GLY A 266 3.03 -20.08 19.77
CA GLY A 266 1.59 -19.87 19.84
C GLY A 266 0.83 -20.70 18.80
N THR A 267 -0.49 -20.60 18.80
CA THR A 267 -1.32 -21.17 17.73
C THR A 267 -2.11 -20.06 17.04
N TYR A 268 -1.80 -19.78 15.79
CA TYR A 268 -2.41 -18.71 15.00
C TYR A 268 -2.76 -19.23 13.61
N ASN A 269 -3.92 -18.81 13.08
CA ASN A 269 -4.41 -19.24 11.76
C ASN A 269 -4.43 -20.78 11.54
N GLY A 270 -4.68 -21.56 12.61
CA GLY A 270 -4.68 -23.02 12.56
C GLY A 270 -3.30 -23.70 12.58
N HIS A 271 -2.22 -22.92 12.67
CA HIS A 271 -0.84 -23.38 12.75
C HIS A 271 -0.30 -23.23 14.17
N THR A 272 0.39 -24.25 14.68
CA THR A 272 1.06 -24.19 15.99
C THR A 272 2.56 -23.98 15.79
N VAL A 273 3.04 -22.81 16.18
CA VAL A 273 4.44 -22.42 16.10
C VAL A 273 5.13 -22.70 17.44
N ASN A 274 6.16 -23.54 17.42
CA ASN A 274 6.97 -23.77 18.61
C ASN A 274 7.95 -22.61 18.81
N ALA A 275 8.00 -22.07 20.03
CA ALA A 275 8.92 -21.00 20.40
C ALA A 275 10.38 -21.40 20.16
N ILE A 276 11.14 -20.60 19.41
CA ILE A 276 12.59 -20.79 19.24
C ILE A 276 13.41 -19.83 20.11
N GLY A 277 12.76 -18.80 20.67
CA GLY A 277 13.37 -17.79 21.53
C GLY A 277 14.11 -16.69 20.77
N LEU A 278 14.32 -15.56 21.47
CA LEU A 278 14.78 -14.29 20.88
C LEU A 278 16.16 -14.41 20.20
N VAL A 279 17.10 -15.11 20.83
CA VAL A 279 18.48 -15.27 20.32
C VAL A 279 18.49 -15.96 18.95
N LYS A 280 17.76 -17.08 18.81
CA LYS A 280 17.71 -17.83 17.55
C LYS A 280 16.99 -17.05 16.46
N ALA A 281 15.84 -16.46 16.78
CA ALA A 281 15.07 -15.66 15.83
C ALA A 281 15.86 -14.45 15.31
N ALA A 282 16.52 -13.71 16.20
CA ALA A 282 17.37 -12.57 15.81
C ALA A 282 18.50 -12.98 14.85
N HIS A 283 19.23 -14.06 15.13
CA HIS A 283 20.30 -14.53 14.23
C HIS A 283 19.76 -14.98 12.88
N LEU A 284 18.60 -15.64 12.86
CA LEU A 284 17.93 -16.09 11.65
C LEU A 284 17.51 -14.89 10.78
N TYR A 285 16.84 -13.89 11.35
CA TYR A 285 16.41 -12.69 10.63
C TYR A 285 17.60 -11.82 10.18
N TRP A 286 18.65 -11.74 10.99
CA TRP A 286 19.89 -11.06 10.60
C TRP A 286 20.55 -11.72 9.39
N ARG A 287 20.59 -13.07 9.35
CA ARG A 287 21.12 -13.79 8.19
C ARG A 287 20.25 -13.58 6.96
N ALA A 288 18.92 -13.60 7.11
CA ALA A 288 18.00 -13.34 6.01
C ALA A 288 18.30 -12.00 5.34
N GLN A 289 18.35 -10.91 6.12
CA GLN A 289 18.60 -9.56 5.59
C GLN A 289 20.00 -9.35 5.00
N SER A 290 21.02 -9.99 5.58
CA SER A 290 22.41 -9.69 5.24
C SER A 290 22.97 -10.56 4.12
N VAL A 291 22.34 -11.69 3.83
CA VAL A 291 22.84 -12.70 2.89
C VAL A 291 21.93 -12.90 1.70
N TYR A 292 20.61 -12.92 1.90
CA TYR A 292 19.67 -13.40 0.88
C TYR A 292 18.80 -12.33 0.28
N GLN A 293 18.35 -11.39 1.11
CA GLN A 293 17.38 -10.40 0.64
C GLN A 293 18.08 -9.35 -0.25
N THR A 294 17.38 -8.99 -1.32
CA THR A 294 17.76 -7.98 -2.31
C THR A 294 16.75 -6.81 -2.28
N PRO A 295 17.02 -5.68 -2.94
CA PRO A 295 16.15 -4.50 -2.92
C PRO A 295 14.68 -4.73 -3.27
N THR A 296 14.37 -5.80 -4.02
CA THR A 296 13.01 -6.11 -4.50
C THR A 296 12.35 -7.28 -3.77
N THR A 297 12.91 -7.70 -2.63
CA THR A 297 12.38 -8.84 -1.87
C THR A 297 10.96 -8.57 -1.41
N ASN A 298 10.03 -9.47 -1.75
CA ASN A 298 8.66 -9.47 -1.27
C ASN A 298 8.46 -10.49 -0.13
N PHE A 299 7.24 -10.70 0.35
CA PHE A 299 7.00 -11.65 1.46
C PHE A 299 7.36 -13.10 1.11
N ASN A 300 7.15 -13.51 -0.14
CA ASN A 300 7.54 -14.85 -0.60
C ASN A 300 9.07 -15.02 -0.59
N GLY A 301 9.80 -14.05 -1.12
CA GLY A 301 11.26 -14.02 -1.07
C GLY A 301 11.80 -13.93 0.36
N HIS A 302 11.10 -13.25 1.27
CA HIS A 302 11.43 -13.26 2.69
C HIS A 302 11.25 -14.64 3.31
N ALA A 303 10.15 -15.36 3.01
CA ALA A 303 9.95 -16.73 3.45
C ALA A 303 11.09 -17.66 2.97
N ASP A 304 11.50 -17.53 1.70
CA ASP A 304 12.66 -18.26 1.16
C ASP A 304 13.96 -17.91 1.90
N ALA A 305 14.20 -16.62 2.16
CA ALA A 305 15.37 -16.15 2.89
C ALA A 305 15.43 -16.66 4.33
N LEU A 306 14.28 -16.71 5.03
CA LEU A 306 14.18 -17.24 6.40
C LEU A 306 14.47 -18.74 6.43
N GLN A 307 13.92 -19.52 5.50
CA GLN A 307 14.17 -20.95 5.40
C GLN A 307 15.63 -21.26 5.07
N ALA A 308 16.21 -20.56 4.09
CA ALA A 308 17.63 -20.70 3.73
C ALA A 308 18.54 -20.33 4.92
N SER A 309 18.22 -19.24 5.61
CA SER A 309 18.93 -18.82 6.82
C SER A 309 18.87 -19.85 7.94
N CYS A 310 17.71 -20.48 8.13
CA CYS A 310 17.55 -21.51 9.12
C CYS A 310 18.45 -22.71 8.83
N GLN A 311 18.44 -23.20 7.58
CA GLN A 311 19.27 -24.33 7.16
C GLN A 311 20.76 -24.06 7.37
N ASP A 312 21.23 -22.88 7.00
CA ASP A 312 22.63 -22.48 7.15
C ASP A 312 23.11 -22.42 8.60
N LEU A 313 22.20 -22.10 9.53
CA LEU A 313 22.53 -21.91 10.94
C LEU A 313 22.36 -23.17 11.79
N ILE A 314 21.91 -24.30 11.20
CA ILE A 314 21.76 -25.56 11.95
C ILE A 314 23.10 -25.97 12.57
N GLY A 315 23.11 -26.13 13.89
CA GLY A 315 24.28 -26.55 14.67
C GLY A 315 25.38 -25.49 14.81
N VAL A 316 25.19 -24.29 14.26
CA VAL A 316 26.12 -23.16 14.44
C VAL A 316 25.93 -22.57 15.84
N PRO A 317 26.98 -22.47 16.68
CA PRO A 317 26.91 -21.77 17.96
C PRO A 317 26.56 -20.29 17.76
N LEU A 318 25.51 -19.81 18.43
CA LEU A 318 25.05 -18.43 18.34
C LEU A 318 25.65 -17.56 19.44
N GLU A 319 25.98 -16.32 19.11
CA GLU A 319 26.39 -15.31 20.09
C GLU A 319 25.19 -14.84 20.93
N GLY A 320 25.44 -14.34 22.14
CA GLY A 320 24.43 -13.64 22.92
C GLY A 320 24.10 -12.28 22.31
N LEU A 321 22.88 -11.80 22.56
CA LEU A 321 22.48 -10.44 22.16
C LEU A 321 22.98 -9.42 23.19
N SER A 322 23.49 -8.28 22.72
CA SER A 322 23.92 -7.18 23.59
C SER A 322 23.89 -5.85 22.83
N THR A 323 23.53 -4.78 23.53
CA THR A 323 23.66 -3.39 23.05
C THR A 323 25.00 -2.75 23.41
N SER A 324 25.88 -3.47 24.11
CA SER A 324 27.19 -2.96 24.50
C SER A 324 28.22 -3.13 23.38
N SER A 325 29.26 -2.29 23.36
CA SER A 325 30.40 -2.47 22.45
C SER A 325 31.26 -3.71 22.76
N THR A 326 31.03 -4.35 23.91
CA THR A 326 31.66 -5.63 24.27
C THR A 326 30.75 -6.77 23.84
N PRO A 327 31.25 -7.76 23.06
CA PRO A 327 30.46 -8.93 22.68
C PRO A 327 29.89 -9.67 23.90
N ALA A 328 28.65 -10.14 23.80
CA ALA A 328 28.01 -10.93 24.85
C ALA A 328 28.72 -12.27 25.12
N GLY A 329 29.46 -12.77 24.12
CA GLY A 329 30.01 -14.12 24.12
C GLY A 329 28.95 -15.17 23.79
N PRO A 330 29.34 -16.46 23.78
CA PRO A 330 28.46 -17.54 23.34
C PRO A 330 27.17 -17.63 24.14
N SER A 331 26.02 -17.68 23.46
CA SER A 331 24.71 -17.85 24.10
C SER A 331 24.47 -19.25 24.65
N GLY A 332 25.25 -20.23 24.19
CA GLY A 332 25.00 -21.66 24.43
C GLY A 332 23.87 -22.24 23.58
N GLN A 333 23.30 -21.47 22.65
CA GLN A 333 22.21 -21.90 21.77
C GLN A 333 22.71 -22.15 20.34
N ALA A 334 22.00 -23.03 19.63
CA ALA A 334 22.17 -23.29 18.21
C ALA A 334 20.79 -23.57 17.58
N ILE A 335 20.64 -23.26 16.29
CA ILE A 335 19.44 -23.63 15.53
C ILE A 335 19.44 -25.14 15.26
N THR A 336 18.27 -25.75 15.33
CA THR A 336 18.04 -27.18 15.10
C THR A 336 17.05 -27.38 13.96
N ALA A 337 16.94 -28.61 13.45
CA ALA A 337 15.93 -28.95 12.46
C ALA A 337 14.48 -28.72 12.97
N ALA A 338 14.24 -28.86 14.28
CA ALA A 338 12.93 -28.58 14.87
C ALA A 338 12.62 -27.08 14.90
N ASP A 339 13.64 -26.22 15.09
CA ASP A 339 13.48 -24.77 14.99
C ASP A 339 13.11 -24.38 13.54
N CYS A 340 13.70 -25.02 12.53
CA CYS A 340 13.33 -24.76 11.13
C CYS A 340 11.91 -25.20 10.78
N ALA A 341 11.42 -26.28 11.39
CA ALA A 341 10.00 -26.64 11.26
C ALA A 341 9.08 -25.56 11.87
N ALA A 342 9.50 -24.90 12.96
CA ALA A 342 8.74 -23.77 13.53
C ALA A 342 8.75 -22.55 12.60
N VAL A 343 9.85 -22.30 11.88
CA VAL A 343 9.92 -21.26 10.83
C VAL A 343 8.90 -21.55 9.73
N ASP A 344 8.78 -22.81 9.29
CA ASP A 344 7.80 -23.21 8.28
C ASP A 344 6.35 -23.01 8.77
N GLU A 345 6.05 -23.39 10.01
CA GLU A 345 4.72 -23.17 10.61
C GLU A 345 4.41 -21.68 10.76
N MET A 346 5.39 -20.84 11.12
CA MET A 346 5.21 -19.39 11.21
C MET A 346 4.93 -18.77 9.84
N ILE A 347 5.72 -19.13 8.81
CA ILE A 347 5.52 -18.68 7.43
C ILE A 347 4.10 -19.00 6.95
N ALA A 348 3.58 -20.18 7.31
CA ALA A 348 2.21 -20.57 7.01
C ALA A 348 1.18 -19.81 7.85
N ALA A 349 1.42 -19.64 9.14
CA ALA A 349 0.52 -18.95 10.08
C ALA A 349 0.21 -17.51 9.63
N VAL A 350 1.23 -16.75 9.21
CA VAL A 350 1.10 -15.36 8.76
C VAL A 350 0.98 -15.21 7.24
N GLU A 351 0.97 -16.33 6.52
CA GLU A 351 0.69 -16.40 5.08
C GLU A 351 1.71 -15.69 4.18
N LEU A 352 3.01 -15.69 4.54
CA LEU A 352 4.07 -15.01 3.75
C LEU A 352 4.19 -15.53 2.30
N ARG A 353 3.66 -16.72 2.01
CA ARG A 353 3.64 -17.31 0.65
C ARG A 353 2.34 -17.06 -0.11
N VAL A 354 1.42 -16.29 0.45
CA VAL A 354 0.19 -15.87 -0.23
C VAL A 354 0.46 -14.54 -0.93
N ASP A 355 0.22 -14.51 -2.24
CA ASP A 355 0.27 -13.28 -3.03
C ASP A 355 -0.82 -12.29 -2.55
N PRO A 356 -0.70 -10.98 -2.82
CA PRO A 356 -1.63 -9.97 -2.32
C PRO A 356 -3.10 -10.41 -2.46
N PRO A 357 -3.92 -10.20 -1.41
CA PRO A 357 -5.22 -10.82 -1.33
C PRO A 357 -6.15 -10.36 -2.44
N ALA A 358 -7.07 -11.24 -2.86
CA ALA A 358 -8.05 -10.93 -3.92
C ALA A 358 -8.86 -9.65 -3.63
N GLN A 359 -9.03 -9.30 -2.36
CA GLN A 359 -9.69 -8.06 -1.93
C GLN A 359 -8.99 -6.79 -2.43
N CYS A 360 -7.68 -6.84 -2.69
CA CYS A 360 -6.97 -5.70 -3.23
C CYS A 360 -7.35 -5.40 -4.69
N ASN A 361 -7.80 -6.43 -5.43
CA ASN A 361 -8.20 -6.33 -6.83
C ASN A 361 -7.24 -5.50 -7.70
N PHE A 362 -5.93 -5.60 -7.41
CA PHE A 362 -4.91 -4.83 -8.11
C PHE A 362 -4.97 -5.13 -9.60
N GLN A 363 -4.92 -4.07 -10.40
CA GLN A 363 -4.91 -4.17 -11.85
C GLN A 363 -3.53 -3.74 -12.36
N PRO A 364 -3.04 -4.36 -13.45
CA PRO A 364 -1.85 -3.87 -14.11
C PRO A 364 -2.01 -2.41 -14.58
N ILE A 365 -0.92 -1.64 -14.54
CA ILE A 365 -0.89 -0.28 -15.13
C ILE A 365 -1.26 -0.35 -16.61
N LEU A 366 -0.72 -1.36 -17.29
CA LEU A 366 -0.95 -1.61 -18.71
C LEU A 366 -1.92 -2.77 -18.88
N GLN A 367 -3.11 -2.46 -19.37
CA GLN A 367 -4.12 -3.47 -19.63
C GLN A 367 -3.66 -4.44 -20.71
N GLN A 368 -3.99 -5.70 -20.50
CA GLN A 368 -3.68 -6.80 -21.41
C GLN A 368 -4.73 -6.90 -22.52
N ASN A 369 -4.42 -7.66 -23.58
CA ASN A 369 -5.33 -7.94 -24.70
C ASN A 369 -5.78 -6.68 -25.47
N PRO A 370 -4.83 -5.99 -26.15
CA PRO A 370 -5.16 -4.80 -26.92
C PRO A 370 -6.23 -5.09 -27.99
N PRO A 371 -7.21 -4.19 -28.17
CA PRO A 371 -8.23 -4.36 -29.21
C PRO A 371 -7.59 -4.30 -30.60
N ALA A 372 -8.28 -4.87 -31.59
CA ALA A 372 -7.83 -4.77 -32.99
C ALA A 372 -7.62 -3.31 -33.40
N LEU A 373 -6.47 -3.00 -33.99
CA LEU A 373 -6.10 -1.63 -34.38
C LEU A 373 -7.12 -1.03 -35.36
N CYS A 374 -7.55 -1.83 -36.33
CA CYS A 374 -8.53 -1.46 -37.35
C CYS A 374 -9.75 -2.38 -37.29
N ALA A 375 -10.96 -1.81 -37.24
CA ALA A 375 -12.20 -2.59 -37.15
C ALA A 375 -12.42 -3.54 -38.35
N GLU A 376 -11.98 -3.16 -39.55
CA GLU A 376 -12.25 -3.89 -40.80
C GLU A 376 -11.01 -4.47 -41.48
N THR A 377 -9.81 -4.25 -40.94
CA THR A 377 -8.55 -4.68 -41.57
C THR A 377 -7.75 -5.53 -40.59
N LYS A 378 -7.65 -6.84 -40.86
CA LYS A 378 -6.91 -7.77 -39.99
C LYS A 378 -5.40 -7.47 -39.95
N ASN A 379 -4.82 -6.98 -41.05
CA ASN A 379 -3.40 -6.65 -41.18
C ASN A 379 -3.24 -5.24 -41.79
N PRO A 380 -3.28 -4.17 -40.98
CA PRO A 380 -3.08 -2.82 -41.49
C PRO A 380 -1.68 -2.67 -42.10
N PRO A 381 -1.53 -1.96 -43.23
CA PRO A 381 -0.23 -1.61 -43.77
C PRO A 381 0.65 -0.92 -42.73
N LYS A 382 1.85 -1.47 -42.52
CA LYS A 382 2.90 -0.91 -41.64
C LYS A 382 3.88 -0.12 -42.49
N PHE A 383 4.28 1.06 -42.03
CA PHE A 383 5.21 1.96 -42.73
C PHE A 383 6.53 2.14 -41.98
N PHE A 384 6.52 1.85 -40.70
CA PHE A 384 7.68 1.82 -39.83
C PHE A 384 7.50 0.70 -38.82
N VAL A 385 8.56 -0.06 -38.58
CA VAL A 385 8.63 -1.13 -37.58
C VAL A 385 10.02 -1.06 -36.97
N GLU A 386 10.08 -1.06 -35.66
CA GLU A 386 11.29 -1.16 -34.85
C GLU A 386 11.01 -2.14 -33.71
N ASP A 387 11.86 -3.15 -33.58
CA ASP A 387 11.79 -4.21 -32.57
C ASP A 387 13.05 -4.26 -31.68
N PHE A 388 14.01 -3.35 -31.89
CA PHE A 388 15.23 -3.19 -31.09
C PHE A 388 16.09 -4.45 -30.90
N GLU A 389 15.88 -5.51 -31.69
CA GLU A 389 16.68 -6.76 -31.61
C GLU A 389 18.11 -6.54 -32.13
N ASP A 390 18.29 -5.62 -33.07
CA ASP A 390 19.58 -5.23 -33.64
C ASP A 390 20.21 -3.99 -32.95
N GLY A 391 19.66 -3.58 -31.81
CA GLY A 391 20.09 -2.41 -31.04
C GLY A 391 19.37 -1.11 -31.39
N LEU A 392 19.81 0.01 -30.76
CA LEU A 392 19.13 1.30 -30.92
C LEU A 392 19.42 2.00 -32.28
N GLY A 393 20.35 1.48 -33.08
CA GLY A 393 20.53 1.83 -34.49
C GLY A 393 20.54 3.34 -34.81
N ALA A 394 19.58 3.77 -35.64
CA ALA A 394 19.46 5.15 -36.14
C ALA A 394 18.71 6.10 -35.17
N TRP A 395 18.32 5.62 -34.00
CA TRP A 395 17.68 6.45 -32.99
C TRP A 395 18.71 7.41 -32.36
N THR A 396 18.25 8.62 -32.07
CA THR A 396 19.08 9.66 -31.46
C THR A 396 18.83 9.68 -29.95
N LEU A 397 19.90 9.55 -29.17
CA LEU A 397 19.87 9.57 -27.71
C LEU A 397 20.30 10.95 -27.23
N THR A 398 19.54 11.54 -26.33
CA THR A 398 19.92 12.78 -25.64
C THR A 398 19.48 12.71 -24.19
N ASN A 399 20.19 13.40 -23.30
CA ASN A 399 19.80 13.54 -21.92
C ASN A 399 19.97 14.96 -21.40
N GLN A 400 19.29 15.25 -20.29
CA GLN A 400 19.32 16.53 -19.63
C GLN A 400 19.24 16.34 -18.11
N GLY A 401 20.33 16.65 -17.41
CA GLY A 401 20.34 16.74 -15.95
C GLY A 401 19.83 18.09 -15.43
N VAL A 402 19.26 18.09 -14.23
CA VAL A 402 18.83 19.31 -13.51
C VAL A 402 19.94 19.79 -12.57
N PHE A 403 20.60 18.87 -11.88
CA PHE A 403 21.64 19.15 -10.89
C PHE A 403 22.99 18.53 -11.26
N ALA A 404 24.02 18.88 -10.50
CA ALA A 404 25.39 18.43 -10.74
C ALA A 404 25.60 16.93 -10.51
N GLY A 405 24.71 16.28 -9.76
CA GLY A 405 24.74 14.84 -9.53
C GLY A 405 24.25 13.99 -10.70
N TRP A 406 23.66 14.58 -11.75
CA TRP A 406 23.17 13.82 -12.91
C TRP A 406 24.28 12.96 -13.54
N PRO A 407 24.12 11.63 -13.61
CA PRO A 407 25.18 10.76 -14.09
C PRO A 407 25.30 10.70 -15.61
N GLY A 408 24.50 11.47 -16.36
CA GLY A 408 24.53 11.44 -17.83
C GLY A 408 23.90 10.18 -18.41
N LEU A 409 22.81 9.69 -17.82
CA LEU A 409 22.12 8.49 -18.29
C LEU A 409 21.55 8.73 -19.70
N ASP A 410 21.58 7.70 -20.53
CA ASP A 410 20.92 7.65 -21.83
C ASP A 410 20.07 6.38 -21.91
N TRP A 411 19.13 6.35 -22.85
CA TRP A 411 18.45 5.10 -23.21
C TRP A 411 19.47 4.05 -23.67
N THR A 412 19.28 2.80 -23.27
CA THR A 412 20.14 1.66 -23.61
C THR A 412 19.34 0.54 -24.26
N GLN A 413 20.02 -0.47 -24.80
CA GLN A 413 19.37 -1.72 -25.20
C GLN A 413 19.42 -2.71 -24.03
N ALA A 414 18.26 -3.11 -23.52
CA ALA A 414 18.16 -4.20 -22.57
C ALA A 414 18.04 -5.53 -23.32
N THR A 415 18.85 -6.52 -22.93
CA THR A 415 18.82 -7.90 -23.48
C THR A 415 18.31 -8.93 -22.46
N THR A 416 17.93 -8.45 -21.28
CA THR A 416 17.26 -9.22 -20.23
C THR A 416 15.99 -8.47 -19.89
N LEU A 417 14.86 -8.99 -20.33
CA LEU A 417 13.57 -8.30 -20.21
C LEU A 417 12.79 -8.78 -18.99
N PRO A 418 12.09 -7.87 -18.29
CA PRO A 418 11.23 -8.24 -17.18
C PRO A 418 10.08 -9.15 -17.63
N GLY A 419 9.59 -9.99 -16.71
CA GLY A 419 8.52 -10.95 -17.00
C GLY A 419 8.95 -12.18 -17.83
N GLY A 420 10.26 -12.38 -18.04
CA GLY A 420 10.79 -13.56 -18.72
C GLY A 420 10.62 -13.54 -20.24
N LEU A 421 10.37 -12.36 -20.83
CA LEU A 421 10.35 -12.21 -22.29
C LEU A 421 11.76 -12.41 -22.87
N SER A 422 11.84 -13.13 -23.98
CA SER A 422 13.05 -13.24 -24.79
C SER A 422 13.14 -12.09 -25.78
N GLY A 423 14.35 -11.64 -26.09
CA GLY A 423 14.58 -10.58 -27.06
C GLY A 423 15.25 -9.38 -26.42
N SER A 424 15.10 -8.23 -27.06
CA SER A 424 15.69 -6.97 -26.63
C SER A 424 14.67 -5.84 -26.69
N ALA A 425 14.88 -4.81 -25.88
CA ALA A 425 14.04 -3.61 -25.90
C ALA A 425 14.87 -2.36 -25.64
N ALA A 426 14.35 -1.21 -26.05
CA ALA A 426 14.91 0.07 -25.60
C ALA A 426 14.55 0.30 -24.14
N PHE A 427 15.51 0.70 -23.32
CA PHE A 427 15.37 0.81 -21.87
C PHE A 427 15.87 2.16 -21.35
N GLY A 428 14.96 2.90 -20.72
CA GLY A 428 15.27 4.09 -19.92
C GLY A 428 15.24 3.71 -18.44
N ALA A 429 16.42 3.67 -17.81
CA ALA A 429 16.57 3.29 -16.41
C ALA A 429 15.93 4.29 -15.44
N ASP A 430 15.46 3.78 -14.30
CA ASP A 430 15.01 4.55 -13.14
C ASP A 430 15.67 4.01 -11.87
N PRO A 431 16.95 4.31 -11.63
CA PRO A 431 17.72 3.65 -10.58
C PRO A 431 17.30 4.10 -9.19
N ASN A 432 17.19 3.15 -8.24
CA ASN A 432 17.12 3.46 -6.82
C ASN A 432 18.47 4.00 -6.30
N ALA A 433 18.73 5.27 -6.58
CA ALA A 433 19.96 6.00 -6.27
C ALA A 433 19.63 7.47 -5.96
N GLY A 434 20.64 8.27 -5.67
CA GLY A 434 20.48 9.70 -5.38
C GLY A 434 20.13 10.00 -3.92
N ASN A 435 19.96 11.30 -3.60
CA ASN A 435 19.63 11.74 -2.23
C ASN A 435 18.65 12.94 -2.14
N CYS A 436 18.07 13.39 -3.26
CA CYS A 436 17.12 14.51 -3.31
C CYS A 436 17.60 15.81 -2.63
N ASP A 437 18.90 16.09 -2.62
CA ASP A 437 19.47 17.25 -1.91
C ASP A 437 19.58 18.53 -2.78
N GLY A 438 19.19 18.47 -4.06
CA GLY A 438 19.37 19.56 -5.03
C GLY A 438 20.83 19.90 -5.32
N GLY A 439 21.76 19.01 -4.98
CA GLY A 439 23.20 19.20 -5.00
C GLY A 439 23.94 18.18 -5.86
N ALA A 440 25.07 17.67 -5.36
CA ALA A 440 25.93 16.73 -6.09
C ALA A 440 25.51 15.26 -5.91
N GLY A 441 24.61 14.97 -4.97
CA GLY A 441 24.01 13.64 -4.81
C GLY A 441 22.66 13.51 -5.54
N ASP A 442 22.09 14.61 -6.00
CA ASP A 442 20.80 14.64 -6.67
C ASP A 442 20.91 14.25 -8.16
N ILE A 443 20.18 13.21 -8.54
CA ILE A 443 20.21 12.62 -9.89
C ILE A 443 19.01 13.03 -10.75
N SER A 444 18.34 14.14 -10.45
CA SER A 444 17.20 14.59 -11.25
C SER A 444 17.58 14.83 -12.71
N GLY A 445 16.81 14.29 -13.64
CA GLY A 445 17.07 14.43 -15.07
C GLY A 445 16.10 13.71 -15.98
N MET A 446 16.35 13.79 -17.28
CA MET A 446 15.57 13.09 -18.29
C MET A 446 16.44 12.51 -19.40
N MET A 447 15.96 11.43 -19.99
CA MET A 447 16.52 10.75 -21.15
C MET A 447 15.50 10.74 -22.28
N SER A 448 15.94 11.00 -23.50
CA SER A 448 15.09 11.01 -24.70
C SER A 448 15.61 10.04 -25.74
N LEU A 449 14.72 9.20 -26.26
CA LEU A 449 14.94 8.29 -27.38
C LEU A 449 14.14 8.79 -28.59
N GLU A 450 14.82 9.40 -29.56
CA GLU A 450 14.21 10.03 -30.73
C GLU A 450 14.33 9.17 -32.00
N SER A 451 13.21 8.95 -32.69
CA SER A 451 13.17 8.14 -33.91
C SER A 451 13.83 8.85 -35.10
N PRO A 452 14.31 8.10 -36.11
CA PRO A 452 14.53 8.68 -37.43
C PRO A 452 13.23 9.30 -37.99
N ILE A 453 13.35 10.03 -39.11
CA ILE A 453 12.16 10.57 -39.80
C ILE A 453 11.33 9.40 -40.32
N ILE A 454 10.04 9.38 -39.94
CA ILE A 454 9.05 8.42 -40.42
C ILE A 454 8.17 9.12 -41.45
N HIS A 455 8.14 8.56 -42.66
CA HIS A 455 7.34 9.09 -43.76
C HIS A 455 5.93 8.50 -43.77
N ILE A 456 4.91 9.33 -43.57
CA ILE A 456 3.52 8.90 -43.73
C ILE A 456 3.21 8.82 -45.22
N PRO A 457 2.75 7.67 -45.75
CA PRO A 457 2.47 7.55 -47.17
C PRO A 457 1.44 8.57 -47.64
N ASN A 458 1.71 9.23 -48.76
CA ASN A 458 0.78 10.14 -49.40
C ASN A 458 -0.31 9.36 -50.16
N SER A 459 -1.19 8.70 -49.41
CA SER A 459 -2.33 7.95 -49.97
C SER A 459 -3.65 8.40 -49.35
N LYS A 460 -4.61 8.74 -50.20
CA LYS A 460 -5.98 9.06 -49.79
C LYS A 460 -6.80 7.83 -49.39
N THR A 461 -6.29 6.62 -49.66
CA THR A 461 -6.97 5.36 -49.33
C THR A 461 -6.55 4.79 -47.98
N LEU A 462 -5.60 5.44 -47.30
CA LEU A 462 -5.08 5.04 -46.00
C LEU A 462 -5.49 6.06 -44.95
N GLY A 463 -6.07 5.58 -43.85
CA GLY A 463 -6.51 6.37 -42.71
C GLY A 463 -7.61 5.66 -41.92
N PRO A 464 -7.70 5.82 -40.59
CA PRO A 464 -6.81 6.58 -39.69
C PRO A 464 -5.40 5.97 -39.53
N HIS A 465 -4.44 6.82 -39.12
CA HIS A 465 -3.04 6.46 -38.85
C HIS A 465 -2.80 6.23 -37.36
N PHE A 466 -1.97 5.26 -37.03
CA PHE A 466 -1.65 4.90 -35.65
C PHE A 466 -0.17 4.68 -35.44
N VAL A 467 0.27 4.91 -34.21
CA VAL A 467 1.47 4.28 -33.67
C VAL A 467 1.04 3.29 -32.59
N THR A 468 1.66 2.13 -32.58
CA THR A 468 1.59 1.16 -31.48
C THR A 468 2.98 0.89 -30.96
N PHE A 469 3.10 0.62 -29.68
CA PHE A 469 4.33 0.16 -29.06
C PHE A 469 3.98 -0.74 -27.87
N GLU A 470 4.80 -1.76 -27.67
CA GLU A 470 4.76 -2.59 -26.47
C GLU A 470 5.71 -1.99 -25.45
N HIS A 471 5.33 -2.04 -24.18
CA HIS A 471 6.14 -1.46 -23.13
C HIS A 471 5.85 -2.09 -21.78
N TYR A 472 6.79 -1.90 -20.88
CA TYR A 472 6.72 -2.25 -19.47
C TYR A 472 7.22 -1.05 -18.67
N VAL A 473 6.53 -0.71 -17.59
CA VAL A 473 6.92 0.41 -16.71
C VAL A 473 6.95 -0.04 -15.25
N ALA A 474 8.02 0.31 -14.55
CA ALA A 474 8.18 0.13 -13.11
C ALA A 474 9.07 1.26 -12.57
N THR A 475 8.45 2.35 -12.13
CA THR A 475 9.14 3.58 -11.69
C THR A 475 8.64 4.05 -10.33
N GLU A 476 9.25 5.09 -9.76
CA GLU A 476 8.65 5.76 -8.59
C GLU A 476 7.27 6.33 -8.96
N ALA A 477 6.25 5.93 -8.19
CA ALA A 477 4.87 6.26 -8.50
C ALA A 477 4.56 7.76 -8.33
N GLY A 478 4.21 8.40 -9.45
CA GLY A 478 3.81 9.80 -9.51
C GLY A 478 4.98 10.79 -9.60
N TRP A 479 6.20 10.42 -9.23
CA TRP A 479 7.37 11.29 -9.30
C TRP A 479 8.11 11.07 -10.62
N ASP A 480 8.29 9.79 -10.97
CA ASP A 480 9.09 9.34 -12.09
C ASP A 480 8.26 8.66 -13.15
N GLY A 481 8.66 8.78 -14.39
CA GLY A 481 7.90 8.16 -15.47
C GLY A 481 8.20 8.71 -16.85
N GLY A 482 7.52 8.11 -17.81
CA GLY A 482 7.78 8.30 -19.22
C GLY A 482 6.58 8.80 -20.01
N ASN A 483 6.84 9.57 -21.06
CA ASN A 483 5.81 9.95 -22.03
C ASN A 483 6.29 9.89 -23.48
N LEU A 484 5.32 9.75 -24.39
CA LEU A 484 5.53 9.84 -25.83
C LEU A 484 5.27 11.27 -26.30
N LYS A 485 6.23 11.80 -27.06
CA LYS A 485 6.12 13.06 -27.80
C LYS A 485 6.18 12.83 -29.30
N ILE A 486 5.60 13.76 -30.05
CA ILE A 486 5.63 13.75 -31.51
C ILE A 486 6.04 15.11 -32.06
N SER A 487 6.85 15.10 -33.11
CA SER A 487 7.12 16.24 -33.99
C SER A 487 6.53 15.94 -35.37
N VAL A 488 5.85 16.92 -35.96
CA VAL A 488 5.26 16.82 -37.31
C VAL A 488 5.88 17.87 -38.20
N ASN A 489 6.40 17.45 -39.35
CA ASN A 489 7.04 18.28 -40.37
C ASN A 489 8.15 19.20 -39.83
N GLY A 490 8.91 18.71 -38.84
CA GLY A 490 10.01 19.45 -38.20
C GLY A 490 9.54 20.52 -37.20
N GLY A 491 8.26 20.52 -36.81
CA GLY A 491 7.75 21.37 -35.73
C GLY A 491 8.29 20.98 -34.35
N PRO A 492 7.98 21.76 -33.30
CA PRO A 492 8.38 21.43 -31.94
C PRO A 492 7.73 20.13 -31.46
N TYR A 493 8.43 19.38 -30.62
CA TYR A 493 7.86 18.22 -29.94
C TYR A 493 6.69 18.62 -29.04
N GLN A 494 5.60 17.88 -29.16
CA GLN A 494 4.42 18.00 -28.30
C GLN A 494 4.18 16.67 -27.61
N VAL A 495 3.81 16.70 -26.32
CA VAL A 495 3.34 15.51 -25.60
C VAL A 495 2.07 15.00 -26.26
N VAL A 496 2.03 13.71 -26.59
CA VAL A 496 0.82 13.07 -27.09
C VAL A 496 -0.23 13.11 -25.96
N PRO A 497 -1.38 13.79 -26.11
CA PRO A 497 -2.37 13.86 -25.05
C PRO A 497 -3.02 12.48 -24.77
N PRO A 498 -3.43 12.18 -23.52
CA PRO A 498 -4.14 10.93 -23.19
C PRO A 498 -5.35 10.65 -24.09
N SER A 499 -6.04 11.70 -24.55
CA SER A 499 -7.21 11.60 -25.43
C SER A 499 -6.92 11.04 -26.83
N ALA A 500 -5.65 11.01 -27.26
CA ALA A 500 -5.25 10.39 -28.52
C ALA A 500 -4.97 8.89 -28.39
N TYR A 501 -4.90 8.34 -27.18
CA TYR A 501 -4.74 6.91 -26.97
C TYR A 501 -6.08 6.21 -27.12
N LYS A 502 -6.11 5.20 -27.98
CA LYS A 502 -7.23 4.28 -28.15
C LYS A 502 -7.20 3.16 -27.10
N PHE A 503 -6.00 2.78 -26.65
CA PHE A 503 -5.78 1.73 -25.66
C PHE A 503 -4.50 2.01 -24.88
N ASN A 504 -4.51 1.70 -23.57
CA ASN A 504 -3.48 2.05 -22.59
C ASN A 504 -2.98 3.51 -22.72
N PRO A 505 -3.82 4.51 -22.37
CA PRO A 505 -3.35 5.86 -22.14
C PRO A 505 -2.42 5.92 -20.92
N TYR A 506 -1.75 7.04 -20.73
CA TYR A 506 -1.06 7.36 -19.48
C TYR A 506 -1.96 7.11 -18.26
N ASN A 507 -1.42 6.45 -17.24
CA ASN A 507 -2.16 6.11 -16.03
C ASN A 507 -2.23 7.27 -15.03
N THR A 508 -1.38 8.29 -15.17
CA THR A 508 -1.36 9.43 -14.25
C THR A 508 -0.82 10.72 -14.89
N THR A 509 -0.86 11.80 -14.10
CA THR A 509 -0.05 13.02 -14.29
C THR A 509 1.03 13.03 -13.24
N LEU A 510 2.29 13.25 -13.64
CA LEU A 510 3.40 13.35 -12.70
C LEU A 510 3.18 14.52 -11.75
N GLN A 511 3.64 14.36 -10.51
CA GLN A 511 3.62 15.40 -9.49
C GLN A 511 4.25 16.67 -10.03
N THR A 512 3.69 17.80 -9.65
CA THR A 512 4.14 19.10 -10.17
C THR A 512 5.43 19.54 -9.47
N ALA A 513 6.20 20.42 -10.10
CA ALA A 513 7.34 21.05 -9.44
C ALA A 513 6.93 21.82 -8.17
N ALA A 514 5.70 22.35 -8.12
CA ALA A 514 5.15 22.99 -6.92
C ALA A 514 4.89 22.02 -5.76
N ALA A 515 4.74 20.72 -6.06
CA ALA A 515 4.65 19.64 -5.08
C ALA A 515 6.04 19.10 -4.68
N GLY A 516 7.13 19.69 -5.19
CA GLY A 516 8.51 19.30 -4.89
C GLY A 516 9.16 18.40 -5.94
N ASN A 517 8.45 17.99 -7.00
CA ASN A 517 9.01 17.09 -8.00
C ASN A 517 10.06 17.79 -8.88
N THR A 518 11.31 17.35 -8.79
CA THR A 518 12.46 17.90 -9.52
C THR A 518 12.64 17.28 -10.91
N ASN A 519 11.88 16.24 -11.25
CA ASN A 519 11.83 15.63 -12.58
C ASN A 519 11.53 16.68 -13.68
N PRO A 520 12.31 16.77 -14.77
CA PRO A 520 12.03 17.67 -15.90
C PRO A 520 10.64 17.48 -16.55
N LEU A 521 10.00 16.33 -16.33
CA LEU A 521 8.65 16.01 -16.82
C LEU A 521 7.55 16.32 -15.79
N ALA A 522 7.88 16.92 -14.63
CA ALA A 522 6.92 17.25 -13.57
C ALA A 522 5.67 17.99 -14.11
N GLY A 523 4.48 17.51 -13.71
CA GLY A 523 3.19 18.04 -14.16
C GLY A 523 2.74 17.60 -15.56
N GLN A 524 3.53 16.80 -16.28
CA GLN A 524 3.12 16.22 -17.57
C GLN A 524 2.41 14.88 -17.36
N PRO A 525 1.50 14.48 -18.27
CA PRO A 525 0.93 13.15 -18.25
C PRO A 525 1.99 12.12 -18.64
N GLY A 526 1.96 10.94 -18.01
CA GLY A 526 2.97 9.90 -18.22
C GLY A 526 2.58 8.52 -17.68
N PHE A 527 3.33 7.52 -18.11
CA PHE A 527 3.34 6.19 -17.51
C PHE A 527 4.25 6.21 -16.28
N SER A 528 3.73 5.86 -15.12
CA SER A 528 4.45 6.00 -13.85
C SER A 528 3.98 4.99 -12.81
N GLY A 529 4.90 4.51 -11.97
CA GLY A 529 4.63 3.54 -10.91
C GLY A 529 4.85 2.09 -11.34
N THR A 530 4.32 1.18 -10.54
CA THR A 530 4.37 -0.28 -10.73
C THR A 530 2.96 -0.88 -10.70
N ASP A 531 2.81 -2.15 -11.07
CA ASP A 531 1.53 -2.83 -10.87
C ASP A 531 1.20 -2.90 -9.37
N GLY A 532 -0.09 -2.79 -9.04
CA GLY A 532 -0.51 -2.75 -7.64
C GLY A 532 -0.06 -3.97 -6.85
N GLY A 533 0.48 -3.76 -5.64
CA GLY A 533 0.98 -4.82 -4.77
C GLY A 533 2.32 -5.43 -5.20
N SER A 534 2.97 -4.88 -6.24
CA SER A 534 4.21 -5.40 -6.81
C SER A 534 5.22 -4.26 -7.04
N LEU A 535 6.51 -4.56 -6.92
CA LEU A 535 7.57 -3.68 -7.40
C LEU A 535 7.79 -3.80 -8.92
N PHE A 536 7.08 -4.71 -9.58
CA PHE A 536 7.21 -4.94 -11.02
C PHE A 536 5.96 -4.46 -11.75
N GLY A 537 6.12 -4.16 -13.03
CA GLY A 537 5.00 -3.91 -13.95
C GLY A 537 4.59 -5.18 -14.70
N SER A 538 3.75 -4.99 -15.70
CA SER A 538 3.43 -5.98 -16.72
C SER A 538 3.61 -5.37 -18.11
N TRP A 539 4.02 -6.19 -19.08
CA TRP A 539 4.08 -5.75 -20.47
C TRP A 539 2.68 -5.51 -21.03
N GLY A 540 2.49 -4.42 -21.76
CA GLY A 540 1.25 -4.14 -22.48
C GLY A 540 1.51 -3.33 -23.74
N GLN A 541 0.48 -3.15 -24.56
CA GLN A 541 0.57 -2.35 -25.78
C GLN A 541 -0.21 -1.05 -25.62
N SER A 542 0.39 0.07 -26.01
CA SER A 542 -0.35 1.32 -26.22
C SER A 542 -0.67 1.49 -27.70
N GLN A 543 -1.86 2.04 -27.99
CA GLN A 543 -2.30 2.38 -29.34
C GLN A 543 -2.68 3.85 -29.41
N VAL A 544 -1.97 4.64 -30.20
CA VAL A 544 -2.19 6.09 -30.34
C VAL A 544 -2.71 6.41 -31.74
N ASN A 545 -3.80 7.18 -31.81
CA ASN A 545 -4.38 7.67 -33.04
C ASN A 545 -3.69 8.96 -33.50
N LEU A 546 -2.75 8.83 -34.43
CA LEU A 546 -1.98 9.95 -34.98
C LEU A 546 -2.86 10.93 -35.76
N THR A 547 -3.96 10.46 -36.37
CA THR A 547 -4.89 11.33 -37.10
C THR A 547 -5.55 12.36 -36.17
N MET A 548 -5.79 12.01 -34.89
CA MET A 548 -6.29 12.98 -33.90
C MET A 548 -5.29 14.08 -33.55
N LEU A 549 -4.00 13.83 -33.78
CA LEU A 549 -2.92 14.80 -33.59
C LEU A 549 -2.72 15.69 -34.83
N GLY A 550 -3.57 15.54 -35.84
CA GLY A 550 -3.50 16.31 -37.09
C GLY A 550 -2.51 15.78 -38.12
N VAL A 551 -1.94 14.58 -37.90
CA VAL A 551 -1.06 13.90 -38.86
C VAL A 551 -1.86 13.49 -40.09
N LYS A 552 -1.37 13.86 -41.27
CA LYS A 552 -2.01 13.66 -42.58
C LYS A 552 -1.13 12.79 -43.50
N PRO A 553 -1.73 12.18 -44.54
CA PRO A 553 -0.98 11.56 -45.62
C PRO A 553 0.09 12.51 -46.20
N GLY A 554 1.33 12.04 -46.32
CA GLY A 554 2.46 12.80 -46.83
C GLY A 554 3.25 13.58 -45.77
N ASP A 555 2.81 13.61 -44.52
CA ASP A 555 3.58 14.23 -43.44
C ASP A 555 4.82 13.41 -43.07
N ASN A 556 5.83 14.12 -42.57
CA ASN A 556 6.98 13.52 -41.91
C ASN A 556 6.80 13.65 -40.41
N ILE A 557 6.97 12.55 -39.67
CA ILE A 557 6.90 12.59 -38.21
C ILE A 557 8.21 12.10 -37.57
N ARG A 558 8.45 12.53 -36.34
CA ARG A 558 9.39 11.89 -35.40
C ARG A 558 8.68 11.58 -34.10
N LEU A 559 8.97 10.42 -33.55
CA LEU A 559 8.51 9.99 -32.23
C LEU A 559 9.66 10.21 -31.24
N ARG A 560 9.33 10.57 -30.00
CA ARG A 560 10.32 10.67 -28.94
C ARG A 560 9.77 10.12 -27.63
N PHE A 561 10.45 9.13 -27.08
CA PHE A 561 10.13 8.56 -25.77
C PHE A 561 11.01 9.28 -24.74
N ASP A 562 10.39 10.09 -23.89
CA ASP A 562 11.07 10.79 -22.81
C ASP A 562 10.83 10.03 -21.50
N MET A 563 11.89 9.64 -20.81
CA MET A 563 11.86 9.06 -19.46
C MET A 563 12.51 10.07 -18.50
N GLY A 564 11.81 10.47 -17.45
CA GLY A 564 12.29 11.43 -16.47
C GLY A 564 12.28 10.86 -15.06
N MET A 565 13.26 11.27 -14.27
CA MET A 565 13.38 10.92 -12.84
C MET A 565 13.67 12.16 -11.99
N ASP A 566 13.26 12.11 -10.73
CA ASP A 566 13.54 13.10 -9.71
C ASP A 566 14.90 12.81 -9.01
N GLY A 567 15.15 13.44 -7.87
CA GLY A 567 16.50 13.50 -7.28
C GLY A 567 16.95 12.27 -6.52
N CYS A 568 16.04 11.34 -6.22
CA CYS A 568 16.33 10.11 -5.51
C CYS A 568 15.15 9.16 -5.49
N THR A 569 15.42 7.88 -5.23
CA THR A 569 14.39 6.83 -5.18
C THR A 569 13.88 6.52 -6.59
N GLY A 570 14.13 5.29 -7.01
CA GLY A 570 13.69 4.78 -8.29
C GLY A 570 13.38 3.30 -8.13
N ASN A 571 13.15 2.63 -9.25
CA ASN A 571 12.92 1.20 -9.25
C ASN A 571 13.67 0.50 -10.39
N ASP A 572 13.02 0.27 -11.53
CA ASP A 572 13.62 -0.40 -12.69
C ASP A 572 13.71 0.57 -13.88
N GLY A 573 12.56 1.04 -14.37
CA GLY A 573 12.48 2.03 -15.44
C GLY A 573 11.37 1.77 -16.45
N TRP A 574 11.62 2.18 -17.70
CA TRP A 574 10.68 2.06 -18.81
C TRP A 574 11.32 1.34 -19.99
N TYR A 575 10.70 0.24 -20.40
CA TYR A 575 11.07 -0.54 -21.57
C TYR A 575 10.10 -0.24 -22.71
N VAL A 576 10.60 -0.04 -23.92
CA VAL A 576 9.81 0.19 -25.14
C VAL A 576 10.27 -0.77 -26.22
N ASP A 577 9.31 -1.43 -26.84
CA ASP A 577 9.52 -2.44 -27.86
C ASP A 577 8.42 -2.40 -28.94
N ASN A 578 8.64 -3.09 -30.07
CA ASN A 578 7.67 -3.33 -31.13
C ASN A 578 6.95 -2.06 -31.62
N VAL A 579 7.71 -0.97 -31.79
CA VAL A 579 7.19 0.33 -32.25
C VAL A 579 6.79 0.22 -33.72
N THR A 580 5.49 0.32 -33.99
CA THR A 580 4.94 0.22 -35.33
C THR A 580 4.12 1.46 -35.69
N VAL A 581 4.39 2.06 -36.85
CA VAL A 581 3.50 3.06 -37.46
C VAL A 581 2.72 2.40 -38.59
N ALA A 582 1.39 2.46 -38.52
CA ALA A 582 0.49 1.79 -39.46
C ALA A 582 -0.71 2.68 -39.81
N ALA A 583 -1.46 2.29 -40.84
CA ALA A 583 -2.77 2.89 -41.15
C ALA A 583 -3.83 1.84 -41.39
N CYS A 584 -5.07 2.16 -41.01
CA CYS A 584 -6.23 1.43 -41.50
C CYS A 584 -6.52 1.78 -42.96
N ASN A 585 -7.24 0.92 -43.67
CA ASN A 585 -7.84 1.32 -44.93
C ASN A 585 -8.94 2.35 -44.65
N ALA A 586 -8.98 3.43 -45.42
CA ALA A 586 -10.09 4.39 -45.37
C ALA A 586 -11.39 3.64 -45.67
N ARG A 587 -12.45 3.90 -44.89
CA ARG A 587 -13.79 3.36 -45.22
C ARG A 587 -14.09 3.69 -46.68
N LYS A 588 -14.47 2.68 -47.47
CA LYS A 588 -15.14 2.95 -48.74
C LYS A 588 -16.42 3.70 -48.41
N GLU A 589 -16.54 4.96 -48.85
CA GLU A 589 -17.87 5.58 -48.84
C GLU A 589 -18.82 4.69 -49.67
N PRO A 590 -20.04 4.44 -49.18
CA PRO A 590 -20.99 3.56 -49.83
C PRO A 590 -21.39 4.02 -51.23
#